data_AF-K9RD36-F1
#
_entry.id   AF-K9RD36-F1
#
_cell.length_a   1.000
_cell.length_b   1.000
_cell.length_c   1.000
_cell.angle_alpha   90.00
_cell.angle_beta   90.00
_cell.angle_gamma   90.00
#
_symmetry.space_group_name_H-M   'P 1'
#
loop_
_entity.id
_entity.type
_entity.pdbx_description
1 polymer ?
#
loop_
_entity_poly.entity_id
_entity_poly.type
_entity_poly.pdbx_seq_one_letter_code
_entity_poly.pdbx_strand_id
1 'polypeptide(L)'
;MKKLVKGLREFKANYYSTHRELFEQLSHGQKPRVLFITCSDSRVDPNLITQAGVGELFVIRNAGNIIPPYGATNGGEGATIEYAVQALCINQIIICGHSHCGAMKGLMKLNKLQSDMPLVFDWLKYAEATRRLVLDHYSKYEEEDLLEIMVAENVLTQIDNLRTYPLIHSKLYQKQIKIYAWIYQIETGEILAYDPESHAYITPQSQINEYETEEVTEPVIDQSNYENLGFPMTRLSREQMNRIYQGSSN
;
A
#
# COMPACT_ATOMS: atom_id res chain seq x y z
N MET A 1 18.45 -21.21 -8.55
CA MET A 1 18.63 -22.09 -7.36
C MET A 1 19.97 -21.96 -6.64
N LYS A 2 21.13 -22.13 -7.29
CA LYS A 2 22.45 -22.05 -6.60
C LYS A 2 22.66 -20.75 -5.78
N LYS A 3 22.28 -19.59 -6.35
CA LYS A 3 22.37 -18.28 -5.66
C LYS A 3 21.51 -18.22 -4.39
N LEU A 4 20.29 -18.77 -4.42
CA LEU A 4 19.40 -18.81 -3.25
C LEU A 4 19.98 -19.69 -2.14
N VAL A 5 20.50 -20.88 -2.48
CA VAL A 5 21.15 -21.76 -1.48
C VAL A 5 22.37 -21.10 -0.84
N LYS A 6 23.16 -20.35 -1.63
CA LYS A 6 24.26 -19.54 -1.10
C LYS A 6 23.72 -18.46 -0.14
N GLY A 7 22.67 -17.73 -0.53
CA GLY A 7 22.02 -16.73 0.31
C GLY A 7 21.48 -17.30 1.63
N LEU A 8 20.93 -18.51 1.64
CA LEU A 8 20.49 -19.17 2.90
C LEU A 8 21.65 -19.42 3.87
N ARG A 9 22.83 -19.80 3.33
CA ARG A 9 24.04 -19.98 4.15
C ARG A 9 24.54 -18.65 4.69
N GLU A 10 24.54 -17.60 3.87
CA GLU A 10 24.94 -16.25 4.28
C GLU A 10 23.99 -15.67 5.33
N PHE A 11 22.67 -15.83 5.16
CA PHE A 11 21.68 -15.46 6.17
C PHE A 11 21.96 -16.14 7.51
N LYS A 12 22.17 -17.46 7.51
CA LYS A 12 22.45 -18.22 8.74
C LYS A 12 23.78 -17.81 9.39
N ALA A 13 24.81 -17.61 8.59
CA ALA A 13 26.17 -17.32 9.07
C ALA A 13 26.33 -15.87 9.57
N ASN A 14 25.57 -14.93 9.01
CA ASN A 14 25.72 -13.51 9.29
C ASN A 14 24.52 -12.95 10.07
N TYR A 15 23.38 -12.72 9.42
CA TYR A 15 22.26 -12.02 10.04
C TYR A 15 21.65 -12.81 11.21
N TYR A 16 21.35 -14.10 11.02
CA TYR A 16 20.78 -14.92 12.09
C TYR A 16 21.74 -15.09 13.27
N SER A 17 23.04 -15.29 13.02
CA SER A 17 24.03 -15.55 14.08
C SER A 17 24.24 -14.34 14.99
N THR A 18 24.11 -13.12 14.47
CA THR A 18 24.18 -11.88 15.25
C THR A 18 22.85 -11.47 15.89
N HIS A 19 21.73 -12.09 15.48
CA HIS A 19 20.37 -11.79 15.97
C HIS A 19 19.69 -13.01 16.63
N ARG A 20 20.45 -13.94 17.22
CA ARG A 20 19.90 -15.19 17.76
C ARG A 20 18.84 -14.96 18.83
N GLU A 21 19.04 -14.00 19.72
CA GLU A 21 18.07 -13.65 20.77
C GLU A 21 16.74 -13.16 20.18
N LEU A 22 16.79 -12.33 19.14
CA LEU A 22 15.60 -11.90 18.40
C LEU A 22 14.85 -13.09 17.81
N PHE A 23 15.54 -14.00 17.11
CA PHE A 23 14.89 -15.16 16.52
C PHE A 23 14.37 -16.16 17.56
N GLU A 24 15.02 -16.29 18.71
CA GLU A 24 14.51 -17.07 19.83
C GLU A 24 13.20 -16.47 20.35
N GLN A 25 13.16 -15.15 20.59
CA GLN A 25 11.95 -14.45 21.00
C GLN A 25 10.81 -14.62 19.99
N LEU A 26 11.09 -14.42 18.70
CA LEU A 26 10.11 -14.57 17.62
C LEU A 26 9.62 -16.01 17.45
N SER A 27 10.37 -17.02 17.90
CA SER A 27 9.96 -18.42 17.85
C SER A 27 8.75 -18.71 18.77
N HIS A 28 8.56 -17.89 19.81
CA HIS A 28 7.44 -18.02 20.74
C HIS A 28 6.15 -17.32 20.27
N GLY A 29 6.23 -16.50 19.22
CA GLY A 29 5.09 -15.82 18.64
C GLY A 29 5.46 -14.52 17.93
N GLN A 30 4.52 -13.99 17.16
CA GLN A 30 4.67 -12.73 16.45
C GLN A 30 3.77 -11.65 17.06
N LYS A 31 4.24 -10.39 17.03
CA LYS A 31 3.45 -9.20 17.43
C LYS A 31 3.71 -8.04 16.46
N PRO A 32 3.36 -8.21 15.17
CA PRO A 32 3.52 -7.15 14.17
C PRO A 32 2.67 -5.94 14.52
N ARG A 33 3.18 -4.75 14.19
CA ARG A 33 2.52 -3.47 14.48
C ARG A 33 1.57 -3.05 13.35
N VAL A 34 1.88 -3.48 12.11
CA VAL A 34 1.22 -3.01 10.89
C VAL A 34 0.89 -4.19 9.98
N LEU A 35 -0.30 -4.17 9.38
CA LEU A 35 -0.65 -4.97 8.21
C LEU A 35 -0.24 -4.18 6.96
N PHE A 36 0.76 -4.67 6.23
CA PHE A 36 1.27 -4.04 5.02
C PHE A 36 0.81 -4.81 3.77
N ILE A 37 -0.07 -4.20 2.99
CA ILE A 37 -0.64 -4.77 1.76
C ILE A 37 0.08 -4.13 0.58
N THR A 38 0.79 -4.92 -0.22
CA THR A 38 1.54 -4.38 -1.37
C THR A 38 1.61 -5.36 -2.54
N CYS A 39 2.29 -4.96 -3.61
CA CYS A 39 2.35 -5.74 -4.83
C CYS A 39 3.35 -6.90 -4.72
N SER A 40 3.10 -8.00 -5.43
CA SER A 40 4.06 -9.10 -5.62
C SER A 40 5.30 -8.70 -6.45
N ASP A 41 5.35 -7.48 -6.98
CA ASP A 41 6.47 -6.97 -7.79
C ASP A 41 7.81 -7.15 -7.06
N SER A 42 8.76 -7.81 -7.73
CA SER A 42 10.05 -8.18 -7.13
C SER A 42 10.94 -6.99 -6.76
N ARG A 43 10.60 -5.78 -7.20
CA ARG A 43 11.28 -4.54 -6.85
C ARG A 43 10.80 -3.94 -5.53
N VAL A 44 9.68 -4.45 -5.01
CA VAL A 44 9.08 -3.97 -3.75
C VAL A 44 9.42 -4.95 -2.63
N ASP A 45 10.12 -4.46 -1.61
CA ASP A 45 10.35 -5.14 -0.34
C ASP A 45 9.88 -4.22 0.79
N PRO A 46 8.73 -4.53 1.44
CA PRO A 46 8.16 -3.65 2.46
C PRO A 46 9.08 -3.48 3.67
N ASN A 47 9.82 -4.52 4.09
CA ASN A 47 10.74 -4.38 5.22
C ASN A 47 11.92 -3.47 4.86
N LEU A 48 12.43 -3.57 3.63
CA LEU A 48 13.53 -2.74 3.18
C LEU A 48 13.14 -1.26 3.08
N ILE A 49 12.01 -0.94 2.45
CA ILE A 49 11.60 0.46 2.24
C ILE A 49 11.20 1.17 3.53
N THR A 50 10.76 0.43 4.55
CA THR A 50 10.40 1.00 5.87
C THR A 50 11.47 0.78 6.94
N GLN A 51 12.59 0.13 6.61
CA GLN A 51 13.60 -0.32 7.57
C GLN A 51 13.01 -1.14 8.75
N ALA A 52 11.93 -1.90 8.49
CA ALA A 52 11.29 -2.71 9.51
C ALA A 52 12.08 -4.00 9.77
N GLY A 53 12.18 -4.35 11.05
CA GLY A 53 12.76 -5.61 11.52
C GLY A 53 11.87 -6.83 11.26
N VAL A 54 12.47 -8.01 11.40
CA VAL A 54 11.72 -9.28 11.31
C VAL A 54 10.64 -9.31 12.39
N GLY A 55 9.39 -9.60 11.99
CA GLY A 55 8.24 -9.68 12.90
C GLY A 55 7.51 -8.37 13.14
N GLU A 56 7.97 -7.24 12.56
CA GLU A 56 7.30 -5.94 12.74
C GLU A 56 6.14 -5.69 11.77
N LEU A 57 6.22 -6.24 10.56
CA LEU A 57 5.18 -6.15 9.52
C LEU A 57 4.52 -7.50 9.29
N PHE A 58 3.18 -7.52 9.21
CA PHE A 58 2.41 -8.64 8.70
C PHE A 58 2.01 -8.33 7.25
N VAL A 59 2.41 -9.14 6.28
CA VAL A 59 2.44 -8.70 4.87
C VAL A 59 1.50 -9.51 3.99
N ILE A 60 0.68 -8.83 3.20
CA ILE A 60 -0.06 -9.42 2.05
C ILE A 60 0.61 -8.95 0.76
N ARG A 61 0.87 -9.88 -0.16
CA ARG A 61 1.40 -9.58 -1.49
C ARG A 61 0.60 -10.28 -2.59
N ASN A 62 0.01 -9.50 -3.49
CA ASN A 62 -0.61 -10.01 -4.72
C ASN A 62 -0.35 -9.05 -5.89
N ALA A 63 -0.70 -9.44 -7.12
CA ALA A 63 -0.47 -8.61 -8.29
C ALA A 63 -1.36 -7.36 -8.23
N GLY A 64 -0.76 -6.17 -8.05
CA GLY A 64 -1.48 -4.90 -8.01
C GLY A 64 -2.02 -4.49 -6.65
N ASN A 65 -1.60 -5.15 -5.56
CA ASN A 65 -1.98 -4.82 -4.17
C ASN A 65 -3.51 -4.70 -3.98
N ILE A 66 -4.27 -5.54 -4.70
CA ILE A 66 -5.72 -5.51 -4.75
C ILE A 66 -6.31 -6.26 -3.56
N ILE A 67 -7.31 -5.68 -2.92
CA ILE A 67 -8.14 -6.33 -1.92
C ILE A 67 -9.54 -6.41 -2.48
N PRO A 68 -10.05 -7.62 -2.81
CA PRO A 68 -11.42 -7.75 -3.26
C PRO A 68 -12.42 -7.33 -2.16
N PRO A 69 -13.59 -6.76 -2.53
CA PRO A 69 -14.66 -6.48 -1.58
C PRO A 69 -15.05 -7.72 -0.77
N TYR A 70 -15.56 -7.52 0.44
CA TYR A 70 -16.01 -8.61 1.30
C TYR A 70 -17.07 -9.47 0.60
N GLY A 71 -16.86 -10.79 0.60
CA GLY A 71 -17.74 -11.76 -0.05
C GLY A 71 -17.56 -11.89 -1.57
N ALA A 72 -16.72 -11.07 -2.22
CA ALA A 72 -16.51 -11.13 -3.67
C ALA A 72 -15.53 -12.24 -4.09
N THR A 73 -14.67 -12.71 -3.17
CA THR A 73 -13.69 -13.77 -3.42
C THR A 73 -13.61 -14.72 -2.22
N ASN A 74 -13.06 -15.92 -2.45
CA ASN A 74 -12.65 -16.87 -1.42
C ASN A 74 -11.12 -17.07 -1.37
N GLY A 75 -10.36 -16.06 -1.83
CA GLY A 75 -8.91 -16.01 -1.77
C GLY A 75 -8.34 -15.84 -0.35
N GLY A 76 -7.02 -15.66 -0.27
CA GLY A 76 -6.30 -15.54 1.02
C GLY A 76 -6.36 -14.15 1.65
N GLU A 77 -6.72 -13.12 0.89
CA GLU A 77 -6.70 -11.71 1.32
C GLU A 77 -7.58 -11.48 2.54
N GLY A 78 -8.87 -11.84 2.43
CA GLY A 78 -9.85 -11.59 3.49
C GLY A 78 -9.54 -12.33 4.78
N ALA A 79 -9.14 -13.61 4.68
CA ALA A 79 -8.72 -14.40 5.84
C ALA A 79 -7.47 -13.82 6.51
N THR A 80 -6.52 -13.33 5.72
CA THR A 80 -5.28 -12.73 6.25
C THR A 80 -5.54 -11.39 6.94
N ILE A 81 -6.44 -10.56 6.37
CA ILE A 81 -6.90 -9.32 7.01
C ILE A 81 -7.59 -9.61 8.34
N GLU A 82 -8.49 -10.60 8.37
CA GLU A 82 -9.19 -11.00 9.59
C GLU A 82 -8.21 -11.50 10.65
N TYR A 83 -7.26 -12.35 10.29
CA TYR A 83 -6.23 -12.83 11.21
C TYR A 83 -5.37 -11.69 11.77
N ALA A 84 -4.92 -10.77 10.90
CA ALA A 84 -4.12 -9.62 11.30
C ALA A 84 -4.83 -8.76 12.36
N VAL A 85 -6.10 -8.46 12.12
CA VAL A 85 -6.84 -7.51 12.97
C VAL A 85 -7.44 -8.18 14.20
N GLN A 86 -7.93 -9.42 14.08
CA GLN A 86 -8.62 -10.13 15.16
C GLN A 86 -7.68 -10.98 16.02
N ALA A 87 -6.73 -11.71 15.42
CA ALA A 87 -5.83 -12.60 16.15
C ALA A 87 -4.53 -11.90 16.58
N LEU A 88 -3.97 -11.05 15.72
CA LEU A 88 -2.73 -10.31 16.01
C LEU A 88 -2.98 -8.91 16.59
N CYS A 89 -4.25 -8.50 16.71
CA CYS A 89 -4.66 -7.20 17.25
C CYS A 89 -4.01 -5.99 16.54
N ILE A 90 -3.65 -6.12 15.26
CA ILE A 90 -3.14 -5.00 14.47
C ILE A 90 -4.22 -3.93 14.34
N ASN A 91 -3.80 -2.68 14.56
CA ASN A 91 -4.64 -1.48 14.48
C ASN A 91 -4.19 -0.49 13.38
N GLN A 92 -3.19 -0.84 12.58
CA GLN A 92 -2.71 -0.04 11.46
C GLN A 92 -2.63 -0.89 10.20
N ILE A 93 -3.26 -0.43 9.13
CA ILE A 93 -3.21 -1.06 7.81
C ILE A 93 -2.63 -0.07 6.81
N ILE A 94 -1.64 -0.49 6.04
CA ILE A 94 -1.11 0.27 4.90
C ILE A 94 -1.47 -0.47 3.63
N ILE A 95 -2.09 0.22 2.68
CA ILE A 95 -2.17 -0.23 1.28
C ILE A 95 -1.12 0.56 0.50
N CYS A 96 -0.13 -0.14 -0.03
CA CYS A 96 1.00 0.45 -0.73
C CYS A 96 1.00 0.03 -2.20
N GLY A 97 0.65 0.97 -3.08
CA GLY A 97 0.89 0.91 -4.52
C GLY A 97 2.34 1.24 -4.86
N HIS A 98 2.72 1.13 -6.14
CA HIS A 98 4.07 1.49 -6.57
C HIS A 98 4.14 1.95 -8.02
N SER A 99 5.16 2.75 -8.36
CA SER A 99 5.41 3.20 -9.73
C SER A 99 5.63 2.01 -10.67
N HIS A 100 5.23 2.18 -11.94
CA HIS A 100 5.39 1.17 -12.99
C HIS A 100 4.75 -0.20 -12.69
N CYS A 101 3.60 -0.22 -12.01
CA CYS A 101 2.92 -1.46 -11.66
C CYS A 101 2.40 -2.22 -12.89
N GLY A 102 2.89 -3.44 -13.10
CA GLY A 102 2.48 -4.30 -14.22
C GLY A 102 0.99 -4.67 -14.18
N ALA A 103 0.41 -4.85 -12.99
CA ALA A 103 -1.01 -5.12 -12.84
C ALA A 103 -1.87 -3.92 -13.29
N MET A 104 -1.47 -2.69 -12.97
CA MET A 104 -2.17 -1.47 -13.40
C MET A 104 -2.03 -1.24 -14.91
N LYS A 105 -0.85 -1.52 -15.49
CA LYS A 105 -0.68 -1.57 -16.96
C LYS A 105 -1.62 -2.59 -17.61
N GLY A 106 -1.78 -3.76 -16.98
CA GLY A 106 -2.74 -4.79 -17.38
C GLY A 106 -4.18 -4.29 -17.30
N LEU A 107 -4.54 -3.60 -16.22
CA LEU A 107 -5.89 -3.07 -15.98
C LEU A 107 -6.29 -2.02 -17.04
N MET A 108 -5.36 -1.15 -17.45
CA MET A 108 -5.57 -0.19 -18.55
C MET A 108 -5.92 -0.89 -19.87
N LYS A 109 -5.40 -2.11 -20.09
CA LYS A 109 -5.55 -2.90 -21.31
C LYS A 109 -6.31 -4.21 -21.03
N LEU A 110 -7.25 -4.20 -20.08
CA LEU A 110 -7.87 -5.39 -19.48
C LEU A 110 -8.32 -6.43 -20.52
N ASN A 111 -9.07 -6.03 -21.55
CA ASN A 111 -9.60 -6.95 -22.56
C ASN A 111 -8.51 -7.69 -23.35
N LYS A 112 -7.29 -7.14 -23.45
CA LYS A 112 -6.17 -7.81 -24.12
C LYS A 112 -5.61 -8.98 -23.31
N LEU A 113 -5.91 -9.06 -22.02
CA LEU A 113 -5.42 -10.13 -21.13
C LEU A 113 -6.27 -11.40 -21.23
N GLN A 114 -7.48 -11.32 -21.77
CA GLN A 114 -8.48 -12.40 -21.69
C GLN A 114 -8.00 -13.72 -22.31
N SER A 115 -7.23 -13.67 -23.40
CA SER A 115 -6.69 -14.87 -24.05
C SER A 115 -5.43 -15.40 -23.37
N ASP A 116 -4.47 -14.51 -23.10
CA ASP A 116 -3.10 -14.91 -22.78
C ASP A 116 -2.86 -15.01 -21.26
N MET A 117 -3.64 -14.27 -20.47
CA MET A 117 -3.54 -14.23 -19.01
C MET A 117 -4.93 -14.23 -18.35
N PRO A 118 -5.78 -15.25 -18.58
CA PRO A 118 -7.18 -15.27 -18.12
C PRO A 118 -7.33 -15.13 -16.60
N LEU A 119 -6.42 -15.71 -15.82
CA LEU A 119 -6.45 -15.58 -14.35
C LEU A 119 -6.12 -14.14 -13.89
N VAL A 120 -5.22 -13.45 -14.60
CA VAL A 120 -4.92 -12.03 -14.32
C VAL A 120 -6.10 -11.17 -14.76
N PHE A 121 -6.69 -11.46 -15.91
CA PHE A 121 -7.92 -10.81 -16.38
C PHE A 121 -9.03 -10.90 -15.32
N ASP A 122 -9.31 -12.09 -14.79
CA ASP A 122 -10.32 -12.29 -13.76
C ASP A 122 -9.97 -11.60 -12.43
N TRP A 123 -8.70 -11.71 -12.01
CA TRP A 123 -8.21 -11.05 -10.80
C TRP A 123 -8.37 -9.52 -10.86
N LEU A 124 -8.02 -8.91 -11.99
CA LEU A 124 -8.08 -7.46 -12.17
C LEU A 124 -9.51 -6.91 -12.19
N LYS A 125 -10.54 -7.76 -12.34
CA LYS A 125 -11.94 -7.34 -12.21
C LYS A 125 -12.27 -6.82 -10.81
N TYR A 126 -11.55 -7.24 -9.78
CA TYR A 126 -11.72 -6.68 -8.43
C TYR A 126 -11.24 -5.22 -8.31
N ALA A 127 -10.52 -4.70 -9.32
CA ALA A 127 -10.15 -3.30 -9.47
C ALA A 127 -10.89 -2.60 -10.64
N GLU A 128 -12.00 -3.18 -11.12
CA GLU A 128 -12.79 -2.58 -12.22
C GLU A 128 -13.31 -1.19 -11.88
N ALA A 129 -13.65 -0.93 -10.61
CA ALA A 129 -14.04 0.41 -10.15
C ALA A 129 -12.95 1.46 -10.40
N THR A 130 -11.67 1.11 -10.17
CA THR A 130 -10.52 1.94 -10.52
C THR A 130 -10.48 2.20 -12.02
N ARG A 131 -10.54 1.13 -12.83
CA ARG A 131 -10.45 1.23 -14.29
C ARG A 131 -11.54 2.14 -14.84
N ARG A 132 -12.78 1.96 -14.39
CA ARG A 132 -13.93 2.75 -14.84
C ARG A 132 -13.76 4.22 -14.47
N LEU A 133 -13.39 4.53 -13.23
CA LEU A 133 -13.16 5.91 -12.78
C LEU A 133 -12.07 6.59 -13.62
N VAL A 134 -10.94 5.91 -13.83
CA VAL A 134 -9.81 6.49 -14.55
C VAL A 134 -10.17 6.72 -16.03
N LEU A 135 -10.81 5.76 -16.69
CA LEU A 135 -11.20 5.95 -18.10
C LEU A 135 -12.28 7.02 -18.30
N ASP A 136 -13.21 7.16 -17.35
CA ASP A 136 -14.30 8.14 -17.47
C ASP A 136 -13.83 9.57 -17.18
N HIS A 137 -12.91 9.77 -16.23
CA HIS A 137 -12.54 11.12 -15.74
C HIS A 137 -11.13 11.59 -16.14
N TYR A 138 -10.27 10.68 -16.62
CA TYR A 138 -8.85 10.96 -16.90
C TYR A 138 -8.41 10.65 -18.33
N SER A 139 -9.36 10.45 -19.24
CA SER A 139 -9.11 10.14 -20.66
C SER A 139 -8.26 11.17 -21.42
N LYS A 140 -8.06 12.37 -20.86
CA LYS A 140 -7.23 13.45 -21.43
C LYS A 140 -5.72 13.31 -21.16
N TYR A 141 -5.32 12.42 -20.26
CA TYR A 141 -3.91 12.23 -19.90
C TYR A 141 -3.24 11.19 -20.79
N GLU A 142 -1.93 11.35 -21.00
CA GLU A 142 -1.11 10.43 -21.78
C GLU A 142 -0.85 9.12 -21.03
N GLU A 143 -0.33 8.09 -21.71
CA GLU A 143 -0.22 6.73 -21.15
C GLU A 143 0.59 6.64 -19.85
N GLU A 144 1.65 7.43 -19.71
CA GLU A 144 2.50 7.44 -18.50
C GLU A 144 1.79 8.09 -17.31
N ASP A 145 1.28 9.31 -17.49
CA ASP A 145 0.47 10.02 -16.48
C ASP A 145 -0.75 9.18 -16.08
N LEU A 146 -1.42 8.55 -17.05
CA LEU A 146 -2.61 7.73 -16.81
C LEU A 146 -2.28 6.49 -15.98
N LEU A 147 -1.07 5.93 -16.11
CA LEU A 147 -0.62 4.83 -15.28
C LEU A 147 -0.40 5.27 -13.83
N GLU A 148 0.21 6.43 -13.60
CA GLU A 148 0.41 6.98 -12.26
C GLU A 148 -0.94 7.23 -11.56
N ILE A 149 -1.88 7.82 -12.28
CA ILE A 149 -3.26 8.03 -11.80
C ILE A 149 -3.93 6.68 -11.50
N MET A 150 -3.77 5.68 -12.37
CA MET A 150 -4.31 4.34 -12.15
C MET A 150 -3.75 3.69 -10.87
N VAL A 151 -2.45 3.84 -10.61
CA VAL A 151 -1.82 3.38 -9.36
C VAL A 151 -2.43 4.09 -8.15
N ALA A 152 -2.53 5.41 -8.20
CA ALA A 152 -3.05 6.23 -7.10
C ALA A 152 -4.52 5.92 -6.78
N GLU A 153 -5.37 5.87 -7.79
CA GLU A 153 -6.80 5.54 -7.65
C GLU A 153 -7.04 4.09 -7.24
N ASN A 154 -6.14 3.18 -7.64
CA ASN A 154 -6.23 1.78 -7.22
C ASN A 154 -6.07 1.66 -5.71
N VAL A 155 -5.09 2.34 -5.12
CA VAL A 155 -4.86 2.33 -3.66
C VAL A 155 -6.10 2.83 -2.91
N LEU A 156 -6.70 3.94 -3.36
CA LEU A 156 -7.92 4.48 -2.75
C LEU A 156 -9.12 3.52 -2.89
N THR A 157 -9.28 2.91 -4.06
CA THR A 157 -10.32 1.89 -4.30
C THR A 157 -10.14 0.67 -3.37
N GLN A 158 -8.90 0.27 -3.07
CA GLN A 158 -8.66 -0.84 -2.15
C GLN A 158 -9.01 -0.47 -0.69
N ILE A 159 -8.88 0.80 -0.30
CA ILE A 159 -9.38 1.27 1.00
C ILE A 159 -10.91 1.18 1.04
N ASP A 160 -11.59 1.59 -0.02
CA ASP A 160 -13.05 1.43 -0.14
C ASP A 160 -13.46 -0.05 -0.03
N ASN A 161 -12.72 -0.95 -0.68
CA ASN A 161 -12.96 -2.39 -0.55
C ASN A 161 -12.73 -2.90 0.87
N LEU A 162 -11.66 -2.48 1.56
CA LEU A 162 -11.42 -2.84 2.97
C LEU A 162 -12.56 -2.42 3.89
N ARG A 163 -13.17 -1.25 3.65
CA ARG A 163 -14.30 -0.74 4.45
C ARG A 163 -15.55 -1.61 4.37
N THR A 164 -15.64 -2.50 3.37
CA THR A 164 -16.75 -3.46 3.26
C THR A 164 -16.63 -4.66 4.21
N TYR A 165 -15.45 -4.90 4.79
CA TYR A 165 -15.24 -6.02 5.72
C TYR A 165 -15.90 -5.72 7.07
N PRO A 166 -16.75 -6.60 7.61
CA PRO A 166 -17.50 -6.32 8.84
C PRO A 166 -16.62 -5.92 10.04
N LEU A 167 -15.50 -6.61 10.23
CA LEU A 167 -14.57 -6.31 11.33
C LEU A 167 -13.87 -4.95 11.17
N ILE A 168 -13.53 -4.57 9.93
CA ILE A 168 -12.88 -3.30 9.60
C ILE A 168 -13.88 -2.17 9.81
N HIS A 169 -15.10 -2.34 9.29
CA HIS A 169 -16.19 -1.40 9.48
C HIS A 169 -16.45 -1.13 10.97
N SER A 170 -16.58 -2.20 11.78
CA SER A 170 -16.78 -2.07 13.23
C SER A 170 -15.63 -1.35 13.93
N LYS A 171 -14.37 -1.66 13.59
CA LYS A 171 -13.20 -1.04 14.25
C LYS A 171 -12.97 0.40 13.81
N LEU A 172 -13.28 0.75 12.56
CA LEU A 172 -13.24 2.13 12.09
C LEU A 172 -14.25 2.99 12.86
N TYR A 173 -15.49 2.52 13.03
CA TYR A 173 -16.51 3.20 13.83
C TYR A 173 -16.05 3.45 15.27
N GLN A 174 -15.33 2.49 15.85
CA GLN A 174 -14.76 2.60 17.20
C GLN A 174 -13.45 3.39 17.27
N LYS A 175 -12.95 3.92 16.14
CA LYS A 175 -11.63 4.58 16.04
C LYS A 175 -10.46 3.70 16.53
N GLN A 176 -10.61 2.38 16.42
CA GLN A 176 -9.62 1.39 16.86
C GLN A 176 -8.68 0.92 15.74
N ILE A 177 -8.91 1.36 14.51
CA ILE A 177 -8.06 1.02 13.37
C ILE A 177 -7.86 2.24 12.48
N LYS A 178 -6.64 2.39 11.95
CA LYS A 178 -6.28 3.40 10.95
C LYS A 178 -5.85 2.72 9.67
N ILE A 179 -6.26 3.28 8.53
CA ILE A 179 -5.91 2.79 7.18
C ILE A 179 -5.17 3.90 6.44
N TYR A 180 -4.01 3.59 5.89
CA TYR A 180 -3.13 4.51 5.18
C TYR A 180 -2.99 4.09 3.72
N ALA A 181 -2.96 5.07 2.82
CA ALA A 181 -2.75 4.89 1.39
C ALA A 181 -1.37 5.39 1.01
N TRP A 182 -0.48 4.51 0.58
CA TRP A 182 0.89 4.82 0.19
C TRP A 182 1.15 4.50 -1.28
N ILE A 183 2.07 5.23 -1.89
CA ILE A 183 2.65 4.93 -3.20
C ILE A 183 4.17 4.95 -3.06
N TYR A 184 4.82 3.85 -3.42
CA TYR A 184 6.26 3.76 -3.51
C TYR A 184 6.76 4.10 -4.92
N GLN A 185 7.55 5.16 -5.03
CA GLN A 185 8.22 5.54 -6.27
C GLN A 185 9.57 4.82 -6.38
N ILE A 186 9.64 3.81 -7.25
CA ILE A 186 10.80 2.92 -7.34
C ILE A 186 12.06 3.68 -7.80
N GLU A 187 11.93 4.62 -8.73
CA GLU A 187 13.09 5.34 -9.26
C GLU A 187 13.72 6.32 -8.27
N THR A 188 12.89 7.00 -7.48
CA THR A 188 13.36 8.04 -6.54
C THR A 188 13.63 7.48 -5.15
N GLY A 189 13.03 6.32 -4.80
CA GLY A 189 13.09 5.78 -3.45
C GLY A 189 12.06 6.41 -2.51
N GLU A 190 11.24 7.33 -2.98
CA GLU A 190 10.30 8.09 -2.15
C GLU A 190 9.00 7.32 -1.89
N ILE A 191 8.42 7.56 -0.72
CA ILE A 191 7.04 7.16 -0.40
C ILE A 191 6.19 8.41 -0.40
N LEU A 192 5.03 8.35 -1.05
CA LEU A 192 3.97 9.35 -0.92
C LEU A 192 2.81 8.74 -0.15
N ALA A 193 2.21 9.50 0.75
CA ALA A 193 1.03 9.12 1.52
C ALA A 193 -0.16 10.02 1.15
N TYR A 194 -1.35 9.42 1.02
CA TYR A 194 -2.57 10.17 0.77
C TYR A 194 -3.01 10.92 2.02
N ASP A 195 -3.17 12.24 1.89
CA ASP A 195 -3.76 13.09 2.92
C ASP A 195 -5.24 13.37 2.60
N PRO A 196 -6.18 12.97 3.49
CA PRO A 196 -7.59 13.21 3.30
C PRO A 196 -7.99 14.69 3.42
N GLU A 197 -7.18 15.56 4.04
CA GLU A 197 -7.52 16.98 4.18
C GLU A 197 -7.23 17.76 2.90
N SER A 198 -6.03 17.60 2.34
CA SER A 198 -5.65 18.22 1.06
C SER A 198 -6.14 17.45 -0.17
N HIS A 199 -6.61 16.21 0.02
CA HIS A 199 -6.93 15.27 -1.05
C HIS A 199 -5.78 15.06 -2.05
N ALA A 200 -4.55 15.02 -1.55
CA ALA A 200 -3.34 14.87 -2.34
C ALA A 200 -2.41 13.81 -1.75
N TYR A 201 -1.55 13.25 -2.60
CA TYR A 201 -0.42 12.45 -2.14
C TYR A 201 0.73 13.39 -1.78
N ILE A 202 1.17 13.33 -0.53
CA ILE A 202 2.21 14.18 0.06
C ILE A 202 3.28 13.31 0.73
N THR A 203 4.39 13.89 1.19
CA THR A 203 5.41 13.11 1.91
C THR A 203 4.88 12.64 3.27
N PRO A 204 5.08 11.38 3.70
CA PRO A 204 4.54 10.87 4.96
C PRO A 204 4.92 11.68 6.19
N GLN A 205 6.11 12.31 6.19
CA GLN A 205 6.60 13.14 7.30
C GLN A 205 5.68 14.34 7.54
N SER A 206 5.03 14.87 6.51
CA SER A 206 4.08 15.98 6.64
C SER A 206 2.75 15.59 7.30
N GLN A 207 2.48 14.29 7.48
CA GLN A 207 1.29 13.77 8.18
C GLN A 207 1.52 13.51 9.67
N ILE A 208 2.78 13.61 10.14
CA ILE A 208 3.14 13.44 11.53
C ILE A 208 3.23 14.85 12.14
N ASN A 209 2.32 15.20 13.05
CA ASN A 209 2.49 16.41 13.86
C ASN A 209 3.77 16.25 14.69
N GLU A 210 4.68 17.23 14.63
CA GLU A 210 5.97 17.28 15.35
C GLU A 210 5.87 17.10 16.88
N TYR A 211 4.66 17.01 17.45
CA TYR A 211 4.39 16.75 18.86
C TYR A 211 4.41 15.26 19.25
N GLU A 212 4.47 14.31 18.31
CA GLU A 212 4.56 12.87 18.62
C GLU A 212 5.99 12.29 18.51
N THR A 213 6.99 13.11 18.16
CA THR A 213 8.40 12.71 18.10
C THR A 213 9.19 13.32 19.27
N GLU A 214 9.13 12.68 20.44
CA GLU A 214 10.28 12.72 21.34
C GLU A 214 11.31 11.68 20.85
N GLU A 215 12.57 12.13 20.73
CA GLU A 215 13.76 11.43 20.23
C GLU A 215 13.89 11.34 18.69
N VAL A 216 14.50 12.36 18.08
CA VAL A 216 15.91 12.37 17.64
C VAL A 216 16.24 13.79 17.16
N THR A 217 17.19 14.46 17.82
CA THR A 217 17.77 15.72 17.36
C THR A 217 18.80 15.45 16.26
N GLU A 218 18.67 16.05 15.07
CA GLU A 218 19.77 16.51 14.20
C GLU A 218 19.24 17.34 12.98
N PRO A 219 20.09 18.11 12.26
CA PRO A 219 19.90 19.55 12.11
C PRO A 219 19.07 20.00 10.89
N VAL A 220 18.55 21.22 11.04
CA VAL A 220 17.74 21.99 10.09
C VAL A 220 18.43 22.11 8.71
N ILE A 221 17.74 21.63 7.67
CA ILE A 221 18.07 21.91 6.27
C ILE A 221 17.20 23.08 5.80
N ASP A 222 17.88 24.07 5.20
CA ASP A 222 17.38 25.32 4.62
C ASP A 222 16.16 25.11 3.68
N GLN A 223 15.06 25.80 3.98
CA GLN A 223 13.75 25.69 3.32
C GLN A 223 13.62 26.50 2.01
N SER A 224 14.70 26.67 1.26
CA SER A 224 14.67 27.46 0.02
C SER A 224 14.92 26.59 -1.21
N ASN A 225 13.97 25.72 -1.62
CA ASN A 225 13.83 25.20 -3.00
C ASN A 225 12.65 24.22 -3.26
N TYR A 226 11.42 24.53 -2.82
CA TYR A 226 10.24 23.68 -3.12
C TYR A 226 9.42 24.12 -4.35
N GLU A 227 10.02 24.78 -5.34
CA GLU A 227 9.30 25.21 -6.56
C GLU A 227 9.60 24.40 -7.83
N ASN A 228 10.29 23.24 -7.75
CA ASN A 228 10.62 22.46 -8.96
C ASN A 228 10.65 20.94 -8.78
N LEU A 229 9.67 20.37 -8.07
CA LEU A 229 9.39 18.93 -8.14
C LEU A 229 8.36 18.71 -9.26
N GLY A 230 8.87 18.40 -10.46
CA GLY A 230 8.11 18.21 -11.69
C GLY A 230 7.17 17.01 -11.65
N PHE A 231 6.02 17.18 -10.99
CA PHE A 231 4.91 16.22 -10.97
C PHE A 231 3.65 16.91 -11.53
N PRO A 232 3.06 16.45 -12.64
CA PRO A 232 1.96 17.14 -13.27
C PRO A 232 0.60 16.75 -12.65
N MET A 233 0.47 16.70 -11.32
CA MET A 233 -0.84 16.75 -10.63
C MET A 233 -0.69 16.77 -9.10
N THR A 234 -0.63 17.97 -8.52
CA THR A 234 -0.74 18.15 -7.06
C THR A 234 -2.19 18.28 -6.56
N ARG A 235 -3.21 18.10 -7.43
CA ARG A 235 -4.63 18.25 -7.04
C ARG A 235 -5.55 17.33 -7.82
N LEU A 236 -6.29 16.47 -7.11
CA LEU A 236 -7.41 15.70 -7.64
C LEU A 236 -8.60 16.62 -8.02
N SER A 237 -9.48 16.13 -8.88
CA SER A 237 -10.66 16.88 -9.35
C SER A 237 -11.75 17.04 -8.28
N ARG A 238 -12.62 18.05 -8.44
CA ARG A 238 -13.75 18.35 -7.52
C ARG A 238 -14.72 17.19 -7.33
N GLU A 239 -14.94 16.37 -8.35
CA GLU A 239 -15.82 15.20 -8.27
C GLU A 239 -15.22 14.09 -7.39
N GLN A 240 -13.89 14.00 -7.31
CA GLN A 240 -13.20 13.00 -6.49
C GLN A 240 -13.12 13.41 -5.03
N MET A 241 -12.95 14.72 -4.74
CA MET A 241 -13.05 15.25 -3.38
C MET A 241 -14.41 14.89 -2.75
N ASN A 242 -15.50 14.98 -3.53
CA ASN A 242 -16.86 14.72 -3.03
C ASN A 242 -17.17 13.24 -2.78
N ARG A 243 -16.50 12.30 -3.47
CA ARG A 243 -16.73 10.85 -3.30
C ARG A 243 -16.18 10.32 -1.98
N ILE A 244 -15.06 10.88 -1.51
CA ILE A 244 -14.37 10.42 -0.30
C ILE A 244 -15.10 10.86 0.98
N TYR A 245 -15.93 11.90 0.90
CA TYR A 245 -16.58 12.56 2.04
C TYR A 245 -17.95 11.97 2.47
N GLN A 246 -18.49 10.95 1.78
CA GLN A 246 -19.76 10.32 2.19
C GLN A 246 -19.60 9.15 3.18
N GLY A 247 -18.44 9.04 3.82
CA GLY A 247 -18.18 8.05 4.87
C GLY A 247 -17.78 8.72 6.17
N SER A 248 -18.65 9.56 6.74
CA SER A 248 -18.74 10.01 8.16
C SER A 248 -19.18 11.49 8.23
N SER A 249 -20.49 11.73 8.11
CA SER A 249 -21.09 13.00 8.54
C SER A 249 -22.17 12.69 9.56
N ASN A 250 -21.80 12.81 10.83
CA ASN A 250 -22.57 13.40 11.94
C ASN A 250 -21.65 13.52 13.15
#